data_AF-A0A931KG69-F1
#
_entry.id   AF-A0A931KG69-F1
#
_cell.length_a   1.000
_cell.length_b   1.000
_cell.length_c   1.000
_cell.angle_alpha   90.00
_cell.angle_beta   90.00
_cell.angle_gamma   90.00
#
_symmetry.space_group_name_H-M   'P 1'
#
loop_
_entity.id
_entity.type
_entity.pdbx_description
1 polymer ?
#
loop_
_entity_poly.entity_id
_entity_poly.type
_entity_poly.pdbx_seq_one_letter_code
_entity_poly.pdbx_strand_id
1 'polypeptide(L)'
;MRCPECRRGKVFANLFLKMNPTCPVCGLKFEREPGYFLGAMYFSYAMAIPPLTAMTLLQKWRSPERSMASCIVVSALVFIPLVVPIVRFSRVLWLHFDRFFDPQDRQTPASKSN
;
A
#
# COMPACT_ATOMS: atom_id res chain seq x y z
N MET A 1 -11.58 -0.46 -3.75
CA MET A 1 -10.86 0.54 -2.94
C MET A 1 -11.56 1.89 -3.11
N ARG A 2 -12.37 2.27 -2.13
CA ARG A 2 -13.21 3.49 -2.17
C ARG A 2 -12.58 4.57 -1.30
N CYS A 3 -12.86 5.84 -1.60
CA CYS A 3 -12.41 6.98 -0.82
C CYS A 3 -12.90 6.83 0.65
N PRO A 4 -12.03 7.05 1.66
CA PRO A 4 -12.40 6.90 3.06
C PRO A 4 -13.50 7.89 3.50
N GLU A 5 -13.53 9.08 2.88
CA GLU A 5 -14.47 10.15 3.20
C GLU A 5 -15.88 9.88 2.63
N CYS A 6 -16.00 9.88 1.31
CA CYS A 6 -17.31 9.76 0.66
C CYS A 6 -17.78 8.31 0.47
N ARG A 7 -16.89 7.32 0.66
CA ARG A 7 -17.12 5.88 0.41
C ARG A 7 -17.71 5.55 -0.97
N ARG A 8 -17.66 6.49 -1.92
CA ARG A 8 -18.22 6.41 -3.28
C ARG A 8 -17.15 6.59 -4.36
N GLY A 9 -16.21 7.52 -4.16
CA GLY A 9 -15.14 7.79 -5.14
C GLY A 9 -14.11 6.67 -5.25
N LYS A 10 -13.63 6.39 -6.48
CA LYS A 10 -12.57 5.43 -6.74
C LYS A 10 -11.20 6.07 -6.48
N VAL A 11 -10.39 5.43 -5.63
CA VAL A 11 -9.03 5.88 -5.28
C VAL A 11 -8.06 5.65 -6.45
N PHE A 12 -8.22 4.52 -7.14
CA PHE A 12 -7.40 4.16 -8.29
C PHE A 12 -8.13 4.45 -9.59
N ALA A 13 -7.42 5.07 -10.53
CA ALA A 13 -7.94 5.37 -11.86
C ALA A 13 -8.08 4.09 -12.70
N ASN A 14 -7.11 3.18 -12.61
CA ASN A 14 -7.02 1.97 -13.41
C ASN A 14 -6.76 0.72 -12.56
N LEU A 15 -6.81 -0.47 -13.19
CA LEU A 15 -6.47 -1.76 -12.61
C LEU A 15 -4.97 -1.94 -12.28
N PHE A 16 -4.14 -0.93 -12.56
CA PHE A 16 -2.72 -0.82 -12.17
C PHE A 16 -2.49 0.14 -10.98
N LEU A 17 -1.23 0.50 -10.71
CA LEU A 17 -0.84 1.37 -9.60
C LEU A 17 -1.16 2.88 -9.79
N LYS A 18 -1.89 3.24 -10.86
CA LYS A 18 -2.26 4.65 -11.14
C LYS A 18 -3.37 5.10 -10.20
N MET A 19 -3.01 5.99 -9.29
CA MET A 19 -3.91 6.59 -8.31
C MET A 19 -4.38 7.95 -8.81
N ASN A 20 -5.62 8.32 -8.49
CA ASN A 20 -6.09 9.69 -8.79
C ASN A 20 -5.40 10.67 -7.82
N PRO A 21 -5.07 11.90 -8.25
CA PRO A 21 -4.54 12.92 -7.35
C PRO A 21 -5.62 13.41 -6.37
N THR A 22 -6.87 13.46 -6.82
CA THR A 22 -8.04 13.87 -6.03
C THR A 22 -9.20 12.89 -6.20
N CYS A 23 -10.09 12.83 -5.21
CA CYS A 23 -11.31 12.03 -5.28
C CYS A 23 -12.29 12.68 -6.27
N PRO A 24 -12.82 11.93 -7.27
CA PRO A 24 -13.74 12.49 -8.27
C PRO A 24 -15.13 12.87 -7.72
N VAL A 25 -15.46 12.48 -6.48
CA VAL A 25 -16.78 12.72 -5.87
C VAL A 25 -16.75 13.81 -4.82
N CYS A 26 -15.72 13.84 -3.97
CA CYS A 26 -15.64 14.80 -2.87
C CYS A 26 -14.48 15.80 -2.99
N GLY A 27 -13.69 15.74 -4.07
CA GLY A 27 -12.56 16.65 -4.30
C GLY A 27 -11.36 16.41 -3.38
N LEU A 28 -11.41 15.40 -2.50
CA LEU A 28 -10.34 15.13 -1.54
C LEU A 28 -9.01 14.85 -2.23
N LYS A 29 -7.97 15.64 -1.92
CA LYS A 29 -6.60 15.38 -2.38
C LYS A 29 -6.02 14.16 -1.66
N PHE A 30 -5.67 13.11 -2.40
CA PHE A 30 -5.13 11.87 -1.82
C PHE A 30 -3.66 11.99 -1.43
N GLU A 31 -2.89 12.83 -2.13
CA GLU A 31 -1.50 13.15 -1.80
C GLU A 31 -1.47 14.54 -1.15
N ARG A 32 -1.30 14.59 0.18
CA ARG A 32 -1.25 15.86 0.92
C ARG A 32 0.07 16.59 0.67
N GLU A 33 1.17 15.87 0.85
CA GLU A 33 2.54 16.37 0.80
C GLU A 33 3.39 15.55 -0.17
N PRO A 34 4.44 16.15 -0.77
CA PRO A 34 5.41 15.38 -1.55
C PRO A 34 6.05 14.32 -0.66
N GLY A 35 5.96 13.05 -1.06
CA GLY A 35 6.48 11.93 -0.27
C GLY A 35 5.47 11.32 0.72
N TYR A 36 4.21 11.73 0.73
CA TYR A 36 3.17 11.12 1.58
C TYR A 36 3.08 9.58 1.46
N PHE A 37 3.37 9.04 0.28
CA PHE A 37 3.36 7.59 0.05
C PHE A 37 4.57 6.83 0.62
N LEU A 38 5.53 7.50 1.25
CA LEU A 38 6.63 6.84 1.94
C LEU A 38 6.11 5.97 3.08
N GLY A 39 5.12 6.45 3.85
CA GLY A 39 4.45 5.66 4.89
C GLY A 39 3.78 4.41 4.33
N ALA A 40 3.04 4.55 3.22
CA ALA A 40 2.45 3.41 2.51
C ALA A 40 3.51 2.41 1.99
N MET A 41 4.73 2.84 1.70
CA MET A 41 5.83 1.92 1.36
C MET A 41 6.25 1.09 2.58
N TYR A 42 6.42 1.71 3.76
CA TYR A 42 6.77 0.99 4.99
C TYR A 42 5.71 -0.04 5.38
N PHE A 43 4.42 0.30 5.29
CA PHE A 43 3.34 -0.66 5.52
C PHE A 43 3.38 -1.83 4.53
N SER A 44 3.78 -1.59 3.27
CA SER A 44 3.92 -2.66 2.27
C SER A 44 5.02 -3.64 2.68
N TYR A 45 6.15 -3.14 3.18
CA TYR A 45 7.24 -3.99 3.69
C TYR A 45 6.84 -4.75 4.94
N ALA A 46 6.16 -4.09 5.88
CA ALA A 46 5.64 -4.75 7.08
C ALA A 46 4.68 -5.90 6.75
N MET A 47 3.88 -5.78 5.68
CA MET A 47 3.00 -6.86 5.20
C MET A 47 3.72 -7.93 4.38
N ALA A 48 4.82 -7.57 3.69
CA ALA A 48 5.51 -8.48 2.77
C ALA A 48 6.59 -9.35 3.42
N ILE A 49 7.31 -8.82 4.41
CA ILE A 49 8.42 -9.53 5.06
C ILE A 49 7.94 -10.78 5.82
N PRO A 50 6.90 -10.74 6.68
CA PRO A 50 6.47 -11.90 7.45
C PRO A 50 6.08 -13.13 6.61
N PRO A 51 5.29 -13.04 5.52
CA PRO A 51 4.97 -14.20 4.70
C PRO A 51 6.20 -14.73 3.94
N LEU A 52 7.10 -13.86 3.47
CA LEU A 52 8.34 -14.27 2.80
C LEU A 52 9.27 -15.05 3.73
N THR A 53 9.47 -14.56 4.96
CA THR A 53 10.30 -15.24 5.96
C THR A 53 9.66 -16.54 6.42
N ALA A 54 8.36 -16.54 6.71
CA ALA A 54 7.63 -17.75 7.08
C ALA A 54 7.70 -18.83 6.00
N MET A 55 7.51 -18.45 4.73
CA MET A 55 7.58 -19.38 3.60
C MET A 55 8.98 -19.97 3.41
N THR A 56 10.02 -19.15 3.55
CA THR A 56 11.41 -19.61 3.44
C THR A 56 11.77 -20.57 4.59
N LEU A 57 11.36 -20.25 5.82
CA LEU A 57 11.57 -21.11 6.99
C LEU A 57 10.82 -22.43 6.86
N LEU A 58 9.57 -22.40 6.37
CA LEU A 58 8.77 -23.60 6.16
C LEU A 58 9.40 -24.54 5.12
N GLN A 59 9.94 -23.99 4.03
CA GLN A 59 10.65 -24.76 3.02
C GLN A 59 11.92 -25.40 3.59
N LYS A 60 12.67 -24.66 4.41
CA LYS A 60 13.87 -25.18 5.09
C LYS A 60 13.53 -26.26 6.11
N TRP A 61 12.44 -26.12 6.85
CA TRP A 61 11.97 -27.14 7.79
C TRP A 61 11.52 -28.41 7.07
N ARG A 62 10.86 -28.29 5.91
CA ARG A 62 10.41 -29.44 5.10
C ARG A 62 11.54 -30.12 4.33
N SER A 63 12.57 -29.39 3.92
CA SER A 63 13.68 -29.90 3.10
C SER A 63 15.00 -29.23 3.53
N PRO A 64 15.64 -29.72 4.60
CA PRO A 64 16.84 -29.09 5.15
C PRO A 64 18.03 -29.09 4.17
N GLU A 65 18.11 -30.09 3.30
CA GLU A 65 19.16 -30.23 2.28
C GLU A 65 19.08 -29.19 1.14
N ARG A 66 17.94 -28.52 0.94
CA ARG A 66 17.83 -27.49 -0.11
C ARG A 66 18.73 -26.30 0.21
N SER A 67 19.46 -25.81 -0.77
CA SER A 67 20.26 -24.58 -0.62
C SER A 67 19.36 -23.39 -0.22
N MET A 68 19.86 -22.56 0.71
CA MET A 68 19.14 -21.37 1.19
C MET A 68 18.77 -20.43 0.04
N ALA A 69 19.67 -20.26 -0.93
CA ALA A 69 19.43 -19.43 -2.10
C ALA A 69 18.20 -19.92 -2.91
N SER A 70 18.04 -21.23 -3.09
CA SER A 70 16.90 -21.79 -3.82
C SER A 70 15.57 -21.50 -3.11
N CYS A 71 15.55 -21.57 -1.77
CA CYS A 71 14.34 -21.33 -0.98
C CYS A 71 13.90 -19.88 -1.06
N ILE A 72 14.86 -18.95 -1.06
CA ILE A 72 14.60 -17.52 -1.23
C ILE A 72 14.05 -17.24 -2.63
N VAL A 73 14.66 -17.80 -3.69
CA VAL A 73 14.23 -17.59 -5.08
C VAL A 73 12.80 -18.12 -5.29
N VAL A 74 12.50 -19.32 -4.80
CA VAL A 74 11.15 -19.90 -4.92
C VAL A 74 10.13 -19.06 -4.15
N SER A 75 10.43 -18.66 -2.91
CA SER A 75 9.54 -17.81 -2.12
C SER A 75 9.31 -16.45 -2.79
N ALA A 76 10.35 -15.82 -3.34
CA ALA A 76 10.24 -14.57 -4.08
C ALA A 76 9.38 -14.72 -5.34
N LEU A 77 9.59 -15.77 -6.13
CA LEU A 77 8.80 -16.05 -7.35
C LEU A 77 7.31 -16.21 -7.04
N VAL A 78 6.97 -16.94 -5.98
CA VAL A 78 5.58 -17.08 -5.53
C VAL A 78 5.00 -15.75 -5.05
N PHE A 79 5.84 -14.88 -4.50
CA PHE A 79 5.41 -13.60 -3.96
C PHE A 79 5.21 -12.49 -5.00
N ILE A 80 5.86 -12.56 -6.18
CA ILE A 80 5.71 -11.58 -7.28
C ILE A 80 4.24 -11.21 -7.59
N PRO A 81 3.31 -12.16 -7.82
CA PRO A 81 1.92 -11.81 -8.11
C PRO A 81 1.20 -11.12 -6.93
N LEU A 82 1.67 -11.34 -5.69
CA LEU A 82 1.11 -10.73 -4.47
C LEU A 82 1.61 -9.29 -4.24
N VAL A 83 2.69 -8.85 -4.88
CA VAL A 83 3.25 -7.51 -4.68
C VAL A 83 2.24 -6.42 -5.07
N VAL A 84 1.60 -6.56 -6.24
CA VAL A 84 0.64 -5.57 -6.76
C VAL A 84 -0.55 -5.35 -5.82
N PRO A 85 -1.27 -6.39 -5.35
CA PRO A 85 -2.34 -6.20 -4.38
C PRO A 85 -1.83 -5.64 -3.05
N ILE A 86 -0.67 -6.10 -2.53
CA ILE A 86 -0.13 -5.62 -1.25
C ILE A 86 0.15 -4.13 -1.27
N VAL A 87 0.84 -3.62 -2.31
CA VAL A 87 1.12 -2.19 -2.43
C VAL A 87 -0.17 -1.37 -2.48
N ARG A 88 -1.19 -1.88 -3.16
CA ARG A 88 -2.49 -1.20 -3.19
C ARG A 88 -3.21 -1.20 -1.86
N PHE A 89 -3.26 -2.35 -1.18
CA PHE A 89 -3.85 -2.45 0.15
C PHE A 89 -3.12 -1.53 1.12
N SER A 90 -1.80 -1.52 1.09
CA SER A 90 -0.97 -0.66 1.92
C SER A 90 -1.27 0.83 1.70
N ARG A 91 -1.39 1.29 0.44
CA ARG A 91 -1.76 2.69 0.15
C ARG A 91 -3.14 3.08 0.66
N VAL A 92 -4.12 2.17 0.59
CA VAL A 92 -5.47 2.41 1.13
C VAL A 92 -5.47 2.38 2.65
N LEU A 93 -4.73 1.46 3.24
CA LEU A 93 -4.58 1.34 4.68
C LEU A 93 -3.90 2.59 5.26
N TRP A 94 -2.83 3.06 4.62
CA TRP A 94 -2.15 4.30 4.97
C TRP A 94 -3.09 5.51 4.89
N LEU A 95 -3.88 5.64 3.82
CA LEU A 95 -4.90 6.69 3.73
C LEU A 95 -5.93 6.63 4.88
N HIS A 96 -6.27 5.44 5.35
CA HIS A 96 -7.20 5.26 6.47
C HIS A 96 -6.55 5.57 7.82
N PHE A 97 -5.28 5.16 7.98
CA PHE A 97 -4.48 5.40 9.17
C PHE A 97 -4.15 6.88 9.34
N ASP A 98 -3.68 7.53 8.28
CA ASP A 98 -3.43 8.97 8.24
C ASP A 98 -4.70 9.79 8.53
N ARG A 99 -5.86 9.35 8.03
CA ARG A 99 -7.16 9.93 8.39
C ARG A 99 -7.50 9.81 9.87
N PHE A 100 -7.13 8.70 10.50
CA PHE A 100 -7.39 8.46 11.91
C PHE A 100 -6.47 9.32 12.80
N PHE A 101 -5.21 9.49 12.41
CA PHE A 101 -4.26 10.34 13.13
C PHE A 101 -4.48 11.83 12.91
N ASP A 102 -4.77 12.22 11.67
CA ASP A 102 -5.00 13.61 11.27
C ASP A 102 -6.30 13.72 10.46
N PRO A 103 -7.46 13.78 11.16
CA PRO A 103 -8.75 14.01 10.54
C PRO A 103 -8.73 15.39 9.89
N GLN A 104 -8.80 15.41 8.57
CA GLN A 104 -8.74 16.65 7.83
C GLN A 104 -10.06 17.41 8.03
N ASP A 105 -10.03 18.48 8.80
CA ASP A 105 -11.16 19.41 8.90
C ASP A 105 -11.46 19.97 7.51
N ARG A 106 -12.74 20.02 7.15
CA ARG A 106 -13.25 20.40 5.82
C ARG A 106 -12.97 21.88 5.45
N GLN A 107 -12.15 22.59 6.23
CA GLN A 107 -11.89 24.02 6.16
C GLN A 107 -10.41 24.34 5.97
N THR A 108 -9.84 24.01 4.81
CA THR A 108 -8.85 24.91 4.22
C THR A 108 -8.98 24.82 2.71
N PRO A 109 -9.78 25.71 2.07
CA PRO A 109 -9.60 25.95 0.65
C PRO A 109 -8.12 26.28 0.46
N ALA A 110 -7.47 25.50 -0.41
CA ALA A 110 -6.06 25.64 -0.72
C ALA A 110 -5.71 27.12 -0.84
N SER A 111 -4.78 27.54 0.03
CA SER A 111 -3.99 28.75 -0.08
C SER A 111 -3.88 29.21 -1.53
N LYS A 112 -4.48 30.37 -1.82
CA LYS A 112 -4.07 31.19 -2.95
C LYS A 112 -2.60 31.55 -2.68
N SER A 113 -1.66 30.92 -3.38
CA SER A 113 -0.32 31.49 -3.51
C SER A 113 -0.42 32.62 -4.51
N ASN A 114 -0.30 33.84 -3.99
CA ASN A 114 0.04 35.04 -4.73
C ASN A 114 1.42 34.87 -5.40
#